data_AF-E3LB92-F1
#
_entry.id   AF-E3LB92-F1
#
_cell.length_a   1.000
_cell.length_b   1.000
_cell.length_c   1.000
_cell.angle_alpha   90.00
_cell.angle_beta   90.00
_cell.angle_gamma   90.00
#
_symmetry.space_group_name_H-M   'P 1'
#
loop_
_entity.id
_entity.type
_entity.pdbx_description
1 polymer ?
#
loop_
_entity_poly.entity_id
_entity_poly.type
_entity_poly.pdbx_seq_one_letter_code
_entity_poly.pdbx_strand_id
1 'polypeptide(L)'
;MADAEGSSRASVRQALVDLSVKYQFAADNAASDWQDEEREPTEDDRTRKIEVFDKLHSSLLPSIKHHLSCLVTSLDLEHRPSNHPTPNLGLTLETLSSLDHTLDQIIVDFGHLHVPLPPVAHDHPLDRCKRFRSDQLISNISDLIQDPIRSTFLYCSDFIQLWELSTDQPESIGLQTSVSYSAETVLDGITEATNLVNKILRFSQLSDLDILQEQWQEKAESLDGILEGLTELTNSAIGHRRPLSAVRKSMLNETRLDITLVKLLRTLYDKVSKPTIKKLAFKLDPDVDSESLSIMHTAPETTDGSLLIHLHFLLENFKNDQSNGETADRKISKSRISRRAESMLLPIGLYLIPLPSSVDHHSSPARDFKAWLIMWQTLWHTAINRY
;
A
#
# COMPACT_ATOMS: atom_id res chain seq x y z
N MET A 1 40.78 -6.73 -22.29
CA MET A 1 39.49 -6.04 -22.44
C MET A 1 38.32 -6.99 -22.16
N ALA A 2 38.23 -8.14 -22.84
CA ALA A 2 37.18 -9.14 -22.59
C ALA A 2 37.08 -9.61 -21.12
N ASP A 3 38.21 -9.89 -20.45
CA ASP A 3 38.21 -10.29 -19.02
C ASP A 3 37.76 -9.17 -18.06
N ALA A 4 37.98 -7.91 -18.41
CA ALA A 4 37.60 -6.76 -17.58
C ALA A 4 36.10 -6.45 -17.71
N GLU A 5 35.52 -6.60 -18.89
CA GLU A 5 34.07 -6.48 -19.11
C GLU A 5 33.31 -7.66 -18.48
N GLY A 6 33.82 -8.89 -18.60
CA GLY A 6 33.26 -10.06 -17.92
C GLY A 6 33.27 -9.94 -16.39
N SER A 7 34.35 -9.39 -15.82
CA SER A 7 34.43 -9.10 -14.37
C SER A 7 33.45 -8.00 -13.94
N SER A 8 33.22 -6.98 -14.76
CA SER A 8 32.30 -5.87 -14.47
C SER A 8 30.84 -6.32 -14.48
N ARG A 9 30.48 -7.16 -15.47
CA ARG A 9 29.18 -7.84 -15.62
C ARG A 9 28.78 -8.65 -14.39
N ALA A 10 29.67 -9.54 -13.96
CA ALA A 10 29.46 -10.35 -12.75
C ALA A 10 29.34 -9.48 -11.49
N SER A 11 30.09 -8.37 -11.42
CA SER A 11 30.05 -7.45 -10.28
C SER A 11 28.72 -6.71 -10.17
N VAL A 12 28.16 -6.21 -11.29
CA VAL A 12 26.84 -5.55 -11.31
C VAL A 12 25.73 -6.50 -10.86
N ARG A 13 25.70 -7.72 -11.43
CA ARG A 13 24.69 -8.72 -11.07
C ARG A 13 24.78 -9.13 -9.61
N GLN A 14 26.00 -9.35 -9.11
CA GLN A 14 26.21 -9.67 -7.70
C GLN A 14 25.73 -8.52 -6.80
N ALA A 15 26.07 -7.27 -7.12
CA ALA A 15 25.62 -6.11 -6.35
C ALA A 15 24.08 -5.99 -6.31
N LEU A 16 23.39 -6.19 -7.45
CA LEU A 16 21.92 -6.16 -7.51
C LEU A 16 21.28 -7.24 -6.64
N VAL A 17 21.81 -8.48 -6.70
CA VAL A 17 21.32 -9.59 -5.87
C VAL A 17 21.60 -9.29 -4.39
N ASP A 18 22.81 -8.85 -4.04
CA ASP A 18 23.19 -8.54 -2.66
C ASP A 18 22.31 -7.43 -2.07
N LEU A 19 22.03 -6.38 -2.84
CA LEU A 19 21.12 -5.30 -2.43
C LEU A 19 19.69 -5.81 -2.27
N SER A 20 19.21 -6.67 -3.18
CA SER A 20 17.86 -7.25 -3.07
C SER A 20 17.69 -8.10 -1.80
N VAL A 21 18.73 -8.82 -1.40
CA VAL A 21 18.74 -9.64 -0.17
C VAL A 21 18.88 -8.76 1.06
N LYS A 22 19.80 -7.79 1.03
CA LYS A 22 20.02 -6.83 2.12
C LYS A 22 18.71 -6.15 2.51
N TYR A 23 17.98 -5.61 1.53
CA TYR A 23 16.77 -4.83 1.77
C TYR A 23 15.48 -5.64 1.92
N GLN A 24 15.54 -6.98 1.86
CA GLN A 24 14.37 -7.84 2.01
C GLN A 24 13.65 -7.65 3.35
N PHE A 25 14.41 -7.50 4.43
CA PHE A 25 13.87 -7.33 5.79
C PHE A 25 14.52 -6.16 6.55
N ALA A 26 15.30 -5.32 5.87
CA ALA A 26 16.12 -4.32 6.54
C ALA A 26 15.28 -3.31 7.35
N ALA A 27 14.16 -2.88 6.80
CA ALA A 27 13.25 -1.95 7.47
C ALA A 27 12.50 -2.61 8.65
N ASP A 28 12.10 -3.89 8.52
CA ASP A 28 11.44 -4.64 9.60
C ASP A 28 12.40 -4.93 10.76
N ASN A 29 13.64 -5.32 10.43
CA ASN A 29 14.69 -5.55 11.42
C ASN A 29 15.01 -4.26 12.17
N ALA A 30 15.14 -3.15 11.44
CA ALA A 30 15.37 -1.84 12.05
C ALA A 30 14.22 -1.41 12.96
N ALA A 31 12.96 -1.75 12.65
CA ALA A 31 11.83 -1.50 13.53
C ALA A 31 11.83 -2.42 14.76
N SER A 32 12.23 -3.69 14.62
CA SER A 32 12.25 -4.67 15.72
C SER A 32 13.37 -4.46 16.73
N ASP A 33 14.48 -3.83 16.34
CA ASP A 33 15.61 -3.57 17.25
C ASP A 33 15.28 -2.52 18.33
N TRP A 34 14.18 -1.78 18.18
CA TRP A 34 13.72 -0.82 19.19
C TRP A 34 12.76 -1.48 20.17
N GLN A 35 13.21 -1.64 21.41
CA GLN A 35 12.32 -1.94 22.53
C GLN A 35 11.63 -0.66 22.96
N ASP A 36 10.29 -0.70 23.08
CA ASP A 36 9.48 0.38 23.62
C ASP A 36 9.92 0.71 25.06
N GLU A 37 10.79 1.70 25.22
CA GLU A 37 10.93 2.39 26.50
C GLU A 37 9.72 3.34 26.64
N GLU A 38 8.71 2.92 27.39
CA GLU A 38 7.59 3.79 27.76
C GLU A 38 8.07 4.89 28.70
N ARG A 39 8.44 6.05 28.15
CA ARG A 39 8.71 7.29 28.88
C ARG A 39 8.18 8.51 28.13
N GLU A 40 7.97 9.61 28.86
CA GLU A 40 7.62 10.88 28.23
C GLU A 40 8.74 11.34 27.25
N PRO A 41 8.37 11.77 26.03
CA PRO A 41 9.32 12.36 25.09
C PRO A 41 9.95 13.62 25.66
N THR A 42 11.27 13.73 25.57
CA THR A 42 11.98 14.98 25.83
C THR A 42 11.87 15.93 24.64
N GLU A 43 12.22 17.19 24.84
CA GLU A 43 12.30 18.17 23.75
C GLU A 43 13.37 17.81 22.71
N ASP A 44 14.46 17.16 23.15
CA ASP A 44 15.50 16.64 22.25
C ASP A 44 14.95 15.52 21.36
N ASP A 45 14.16 14.59 21.93
CA ASP A 45 13.51 13.53 21.15
C ASP A 45 12.60 14.11 20.05
N ARG A 46 11.83 15.16 20.37
CA ARG A 46 10.96 15.85 19.41
C ARG A 46 11.76 16.58 18.33
N THR A 47 12.84 17.25 18.72
CA THR A 47 13.70 18.00 17.79
C THR A 47 14.34 17.05 16.78
N ARG A 48 14.95 15.95 17.24
CA ARG A 48 15.55 14.93 16.36
C ARG A 48 14.54 14.33 15.40
N LYS A 49 13.32 14.07 15.88
CA LYS A 49 12.24 13.57 15.04
C LYS A 49 11.91 14.54 13.92
N ILE A 50 11.74 15.83 14.22
CA ILE A 50 11.49 16.87 13.22
C ILE A 50 12.64 16.95 12.21
N GLU A 51 13.89 16.93 12.69
CA GLU A 51 15.08 16.94 11.83
C GLU A 51 15.08 15.75 10.85
N VAL A 52 14.69 14.56 11.32
CA VAL A 52 14.58 13.37 10.46
C VAL A 52 13.46 13.52 9.43
N PHE A 53 12.27 14.01 9.83
CA PHE A 53 11.19 14.29 8.88
C PHE A 53 11.66 15.28 7.79
N ASP A 54 12.35 16.33 8.19
CA ASP A 54 12.82 17.36 7.26
C ASP A 54 13.96 16.83 6.37
N LYS A 55 14.89 16.02 6.89
CA LYS A 55 15.94 15.35 6.12
C LYS A 55 15.37 14.33 5.12
N LEU A 56 14.37 13.55 5.52
CA LEU A 56 13.67 12.62 4.63
C LEU A 56 13.03 13.36 3.45
N HIS A 57 12.33 14.46 3.75
CA HIS A 57 11.63 15.24 2.73
C HIS A 57 12.57 16.05 1.83
N SER A 58 13.58 16.70 2.40
CA SER A 58 14.44 17.66 1.68
C SER A 58 15.57 17.02 0.89
N SER A 59 16.08 15.86 1.35
CA SER A 59 17.25 15.23 0.71
C SER A 59 17.08 13.75 0.39
N LEU A 60 16.64 12.91 1.34
CA LEU A 60 16.75 11.45 1.15
C LEU A 60 15.77 10.90 0.10
N LEU A 61 14.49 11.25 0.19
CA LEU A 61 13.48 10.84 -0.79
C LEU A 61 13.74 11.44 -2.19
N PRO A 62 14.09 12.74 -2.34
CA PRO A 62 14.54 13.28 -3.62
C PRO A 62 15.77 12.57 -4.20
N SER A 63 16.75 12.19 -3.36
CA SER A 63 17.93 11.44 -3.79
C SER A 63 17.56 10.06 -4.33
N ILE A 64 16.65 9.31 -3.69
CA ILE A 64 16.16 8.04 -4.24
C ILE A 64 15.63 8.24 -5.65
N LYS A 65 14.74 9.23 -5.86
CA LYS A 65 14.20 9.54 -7.19
C LYS A 65 15.28 9.89 -8.20
N HIS A 66 16.27 10.66 -7.78
CA HIS A 66 17.42 10.98 -8.63
C HIS A 66 18.21 9.73 -9.01
N HIS A 67 18.54 8.86 -8.06
CA HIS A 67 19.26 7.61 -8.31
C HIS A 67 18.47 6.65 -9.21
N LEU A 68 17.15 6.55 -9.02
CA LEU A 68 16.26 5.80 -9.90
C LEU A 68 16.31 6.33 -11.34
N SER A 69 16.30 7.66 -11.53
CA SER A 69 16.48 8.28 -12.85
C SER A 69 17.88 7.98 -13.43
N CYS A 70 18.93 8.02 -12.61
CA CYS A 70 20.28 7.67 -13.04
C CYS A 70 20.38 6.20 -13.47
N LEU A 71 19.63 5.28 -12.85
CA LEU A 71 19.57 3.88 -13.29
C LEU A 71 18.94 3.75 -14.68
N VAL A 72 17.86 4.50 -14.97
CA VAL A 72 17.26 4.54 -16.32
C VAL A 72 18.31 4.97 -17.35
N THR A 73 19.04 6.04 -17.06
CA THR A 73 20.12 6.54 -17.94
C THR A 73 21.27 5.54 -18.06
N SER A 74 21.73 4.96 -16.96
CA SER A 74 22.88 4.05 -16.96
C SER A 74 22.60 2.72 -17.64
N LEU A 75 21.34 2.27 -17.64
CA LEU A 75 20.88 1.07 -18.33
C LEU A 75 20.46 1.32 -19.79
N ASP A 76 20.54 2.57 -20.27
CA ASP A 76 20.14 2.98 -21.63
C ASP A 76 18.65 2.73 -21.93
N LEU A 77 17.79 3.11 -20.99
CA LEU A 77 16.34 2.86 -21.01
C LEU A 77 15.47 4.11 -21.26
N GLU A 78 16.07 5.28 -21.51
CA GLU A 78 15.37 6.57 -21.61
C GLU A 78 14.44 6.70 -22.84
N HIS A 79 14.74 5.96 -23.91
CA HIS A 79 13.95 5.91 -25.13
C HIS A 79 13.39 4.50 -25.28
N ARG A 80 12.16 4.36 -25.79
CA ARG A 80 11.49 3.07 -26.06
C ARG A 80 12.56 2.05 -26.47
N PRO A 81 12.77 0.97 -25.68
CA PRO A 81 14.02 0.24 -25.67
C PRO A 81 14.47 0.02 -27.09
N SER A 82 15.60 0.66 -27.46
CA SER A 82 16.27 0.41 -28.72
C SER A 82 16.40 -1.10 -28.88
N ASN A 83 16.39 -1.62 -30.11
CA ASN A 83 16.60 -3.05 -30.34
C ASN A 83 17.93 -3.55 -29.71
N HIS A 84 18.84 -2.64 -29.36
CA HIS A 84 20.12 -2.92 -28.71
C HIS A 84 20.43 -1.88 -27.62
N PRO A 85 19.98 -2.08 -26.36
CA PRO A 85 20.42 -1.22 -25.26
C PRO A 85 21.92 -1.41 -24.99
N THR A 86 22.59 -0.34 -24.55
CA THR A 86 24.02 -0.32 -24.23
C THR A 86 24.28 0.14 -22.79
N PRO A 87 24.01 -0.72 -21.78
CA PRO A 87 24.19 -0.37 -20.37
C PRO A 87 25.65 0.01 -20.04
N ASN A 88 25.82 1.12 -19.34
CA ASN A 88 27.08 1.52 -18.75
C ASN A 88 27.23 0.90 -17.36
N LEU A 89 27.88 -0.26 -17.31
CA LEU A 89 28.07 -1.05 -16.08
C LEU A 89 28.79 -0.28 -14.96
N GLY A 90 29.73 0.62 -15.31
CA GLY A 90 30.44 1.44 -14.33
C GLY A 90 29.53 2.47 -13.67
N LEU A 91 28.74 3.20 -14.47
CA LEU A 91 27.75 4.15 -13.95
C LEU A 91 26.62 3.44 -13.19
N THR A 92 26.24 2.23 -13.61
CA THR A 92 25.26 1.41 -12.88
C THR A 92 25.78 1.05 -11.49
N LEU A 93 27.02 0.60 -11.35
CA LEU A 93 27.62 0.32 -10.02
C LEU A 93 27.71 1.55 -9.12
N GLU A 94 28.10 2.70 -9.68
CA GLU A 94 28.16 3.97 -8.94
C GLU A 94 26.77 4.40 -8.45
N THR A 95 25.77 4.27 -9.33
CA THR A 95 24.38 4.59 -9.00
C THR A 95 23.82 3.67 -7.93
N LEU A 96 24.07 2.35 -8.03
CA LEU A 96 23.68 1.37 -7.03
C LEU A 96 24.33 1.64 -5.67
N SER A 97 25.62 2.00 -5.65
CA SER A 97 26.34 2.34 -4.42
C SER A 97 25.77 3.61 -3.76
N SER A 98 25.38 4.60 -4.56
CA SER A 98 24.78 5.85 -4.07
C SER A 98 23.36 5.62 -3.53
N LEU A 99 22.59 4.79 -4.21
CA LEU A 99 21.27 4.37 -3.76
C LEU A 99 21.37 3.57 -2.46
N ASP A 100 22.29 2.61 -2.37
CA ASP A 100 22.54 1.82 -1.15
C ASP A 100 22.86 2.72 0.04
N HIS A 101 23.77 3.68 -0.13
CA HIS A 101 24.10 4.63 0.93
C HIS A 101 22.89 5.46 1.39
N THR A 102 22.06 5.91 0.44
CA THR A 102 20.84 6.67 0.75
C THR A 102 19.83 5.83 1.53
N LEU A 103 19.65 4.57 1.13
CA LEU A 103 18.74 3.64 1.79
C LEU A 103 19.23 3.26 3.19
N ASP A 104 20.52 2.97 3.36
CA ASP A 104 21.12 2.75 4.68
C ASP A 104 20.91 3.95 5.61
N GLN A 105 21.09 5.17 5.09
CA GLN A 105 20.90 6.37 5.87
C GLN A 105 19.44 6.54 6.32
N ILE A 106 18.47 6.20 5.47
CA ILE A 106 17.04 6.20 5.81
C ILE A 106 16.76 5.18 6.93
N ILE A 107 17.32 3.97 6.82
CA ILE A 107 17.12 2.91 7.80
C ILE A 107 17.73 3.29 9.16
N VAL A 108 18.91 3.91 9.17
CA VAL A 108 19.49 4.46 10.41
C VAL A 108 18.57 5.53 11.01
N ASP A 109 18.01 6.40 10.18
CA ASP A 109 17.12 7.48 10.62
C ASP A 109 15.78 6.96 11.19
N PHE A 110 15.35 5.72 10.86
CA PHE A 110 14.15 5.11 11.46
C PHE A 110 14.24 5.02 12.98
N GLY A 111 15.43 4.74 13.51
CA GLY A 111 15.65 4.68 14.95
C GLY A 111 15.35 5.98 15.67
N HIS A 112 15.45 7.10 14.97
CA HIS A 112 15.12 8.42 15.51
C HIS A 112 13.64 8.77 15.35
N LEU A 113 12.88 8.08 14.49
CA LEU A 113 11.43 8.24 14.36
C LEU A 113 10.67 7.52 15.49
N HIS A 114 11.24 6.44 16.03
CA HIS A 114 10.75 5.72 17.21
C HIS A 114 11.09 6.49 18.50
N VAL A 115 10.34 7.56 18.76
CA VAL A 115 10.42 8.30 20.03
C VAL A 115 9.69 7.52 21.14
N PRO A 116 10.27 7.42 22.36
CA PRO A 116 9.64 6.73 23.48
C PRO A 116 8.28 7.32 23.89
N LEU A 117 7.42 6.47 24.48
CA LEU A 117 5.99 6.71 24.60
C LEU A 117 5.55 7.17 26.00
N PRO A 118 4.71 8.20 26.14
CA PRO A 118 3.91 8.35 27.35
C PRO A 118 2.94 7.14 27.46
N PRO A 119 2.63 6.62 28.66
CA PRO A 119 1.73 5.47 28.86
C PRO A 119 0.27 5.68 28.40
N VAL A 120 -0.07 6.84 27.82
CA VAL A 120 -1.44 7.21 27.51
C VAL A 120 -1.53 7.99 26.19
N ALA A 121 -2.62 7.76 25.46
CA ALA A 121 -3.01 8.31 24.15
C ALA A 121 -3.20 9.86 24.11
N HIS A 122 -2.22 10.64 24.56
CA HIS A 122 -2.33 12.11 24.70
C HIS A 122 -1.34 12.87 23.81
N ASP A 123 -1.18 12.48 22.55
CA ASP A 123 -0.43 13.27 21.55
C ASP A 123 -1.30 14.31 20.81
N HIS A 124 -2.46 14.66 21.38
CA HIS A 124 -3.48 15.56 20.83
C HIS A 124 -2.95 16.88 20.23
N PRO A 125 -1.91 17.56 20.77
CA PRO A 125 -1.38 18.78 20.17
C PRO A 125 -0.14 18.59 19.26
N LEU A 126 0.37 17.37 19.07
CA LEU A 126 1.66 17.13 18.42
C LEU A 126 1.56 16.98 16.89
N ASP A 127 0.92 17.93 16.19
CA ASP A 127 0.71 17.98 14.72
C ASP A 127 1.55 16.98 13.86
N ARG A 128 2.79 17.33 13.49
CA ARG A 128 3.69 16.47 12.67
C ARG A 128 4.35 15.33 13.45
N CYS A 129 4.40 15.41 14.77
CA CYS A 129 5.12 14.46 15.64
C CYS A 129 4.23 13.35 16.21
N LYS A 130 2.93 13.36 15.89
CA LYS A 130 1.99 12.30 16.27
C LYS A 130 2.56 10.93 15.93
N ARG A 131 2.35 9.98 16.83
CA ARG A 131 2.78 8.58 16.63
C ARG A 131 2.24 8.04 15.31
N PHE A 132 0.95 8.26 15.05
CA PHE A 132 0.28 7.87 13.80
C PHE A 132 1.10 8.28 12.56
N ARG A 133 1.57 9.52 12.48
CA ARG A 133 2.30 10.01 11.30
C ARG A 133 3.66 9.37 11.14
N SER A 134 4.27 8.96 12.25
CA SER A 134 5.59 8.31 12.27
C SER A 134 5.45 6.87 11.85
N ASP A 135 4.49 6.16 12.43
CA ASP A 135 4.16 4.78 12.09
C ASP A 135 3.79 4.67 10.61
N GLN A 136 2.98 5.61 10.09
CA GLN A 136 2.66 5.67 8.67
C GLN A 136 3.87 5.99 7.78
N LEU A 137 4.74 6.92 8.19
CA LEU A 137 5.93 7.22 7.40
C LEU A 137 6.89 6.03 7.35
N ILE A 138 7.12 5.38 8.49
CA ILE A 138 7.92 4.15 8.59
C ILE A 138 7.32 3.08 7.69
N SER A 139 6.01 2.81 7.80
CA SER A 139 5.32 1.82 6.97
C SER A 139 5.49 2.12 5.48
N ASN A 140 5.21 3.36 5.03
CA ASN A 140 5.30 3.69 3.61
C ASN A 140 6.74 3.59 3.07
N ILE A 141 7.75 3.94 3.87
CA ILE A 141 9.15 3.79 3.47
C ILE A 141 9.56 2.32 3.49
N SER A 142 9.13 1.54 4.48
CA SER A 142 9.34 0.09 4.51
C SER A 142 8.77 -0.55 3.24
N ASP A 143 7.52 -0.22 2.88
CA ASP A 143 6.87 -0.71 1.67
C ASP A 143 7.68 -0.33 0.40
N LEU A 144 8.15 0.92 0.32
CA LEU A 144 9.01 1.39 -0.78
C LEU A 144 10.30 0.57 -0.91
N ILE A 145 10.99 0.31 0.21
CA ILE A 145 12.28 -0.37 0.23
C ILE A 145 12.10 -1.86 -0.09
N GLN A 146 11.14 -2.50 0.57
CA GLN A 146 10.97 -3.95 0.54
C GLN A 146 10.32 -4.45 -0.75
N ASP A 147 9.51 -3.62 -1.41
CA ASP A 147 8.81 -4.05 -2.62
C ASP A 147 9.27 -3.29 -3.89
N PRO A 148 8.87 -2.04 -4.21
CA PRO A 148 9.26 -1.43 -5.48
C PRO A 148 10.77 -1.33 -5.72
N ILE A 149 11.56 -0.93 -4.71
CA ILE A 149 13.02 -0.80 -4.85
C ILE A 149 13.67 -2.19 -4.97
N ARG A 150 13.31 -3.14 -4.09
CA ARG A 150 13.85 -4.50 -4.12
C ARG A 150 13.51 -5.21 -5.43
N SER A 151 12.27 -5.11 -5.88
CA SER A 151 11.79 -5.67 -7.14
C SER A 151 12.54 -5.05 -8.32
N THR A 152 12.80 -3.74 -8.30
CA THR A 152 13.65 -3.07 -9.29
C THR A 152 15.06 -3.67 -9.36
N PHE A 153 15.69 -4.00 -8.22
CA PHE A 153 17.00 -4.66 -8.25
C PHE A 153 16.97 -6.03 -8.94
N LEU A 154 15.93 -6.81 -8.68
CA LEU A 154 15.74 -8.12 -9.32
C LEU A 154 15.49 -7.96 -10.84
N TYR A 155 14.63 -7.03 -11.24
CA TYR A 155 14.36 -6.75 -12.66
C TYR A 155 15.62 -6.28 -13.39
N CYS A 156 16.43 -5.43 -12.76
CA CYS A 156 17.72 -5.00 -13.31
C CYS A 156 18.68 -6.19 -13.46
N SER A 157 18.72 -7.11 -12.50
CA SER A 157 19.57 -8.31 -12.56
C SER A 157 19.17 -9.22 -13.73
N ASP A 158 17.87 -9.45 -13.90
CA ASP A 158 17.32 -10.25 -14.99
C ASP A 158 17.59 -9.58 -16.35
N PHE A 159 17.41 -8.26 -16.43
CA PHE A 159 17.72 -7.48 -17.63
C PHE A 159 19.20 -7.59 -18.03
N ILE A 160 20.13 -7.38 -17.09
CA ILE A 160 21.56 -7.49 -17.37
C ILE A 160 21.92 -8.91 -17.83
N GLN A 161 21.35 -9.94 -17.20
CA GLN A 161 21.56 -11.33 -17.62
C GLN A 161 21.07 -11.60 -19.05
N LEU A 162 19.86 -11.12 -19.40
CA LEU A 162 19.31 -11.29 -20.75
C LEU A 162 20.10 -10.49 -21.79
N TRP A 163 20.54 -9.28 -21.44
CA TRP A 163 21.38 -8.43 -22.28
C TRP A 163 22.75 -9.07 -22.55
N GLU A 164 23.38 -9.67 -21.55
CA GLU A 164 24.64 -10.42 -21.70
C GLU A 164 24.48 -11.56 -22.70
N LEU A 165 23.44 -12.38 -22.52
CA LEU A 165 23.15 -13.51 -23.42
C LEU A 165 22.86 -13.03 -24.84
N SER A 166 22.15 -11.92 -25.00
CA SER A 166 21.88 -11.32 -26.32
C SER A 166 23.13 -10.76 -26.98
N THR A 167 24.11 -10.29 -26.20
CA THR A 167 25.40 -9.82 -26.73
C THR A 167 26.23 -10.98 -27.26
N ASP A 168 26.18 -12.13 -26.58
CA ASP A 168 26.88 -13.35 -26.99
C ASP A 168 26.18 -14.05 -28.18
N GLN A 169 24.86 -13.82 -28.37
CA GLN A 169 24.03 -14.41 -29.42
C GLN A 169 23.18 -13.38 -30.17
N PRO A 170 23.80 -12.46 -30.95
CA PRO A 170 23.10 -11.31 -31.53
C PRO A 170 22.05 -11.67 -32.57
N GLU A 171 22.10 -12.87 -33.17
CA GLU A 171 21.14 -13.33 -34.19
C GLU A 171 19.81 -13.86 -33.59
N SER A 172 19.74 -14.04 -32.27
CA SER A 172 18.56 -14.60 -31.61
C SER A 172 17.46 -13.55 -31.40
N ILE A 173 16.48 -13.53 -32.30
CA ILE A 173 15.28 -12.67 -32.22
C ILE A 173 14.51 -12.89 -30.90
N GLY A 174 14.47 -14.14 -30.42
CA GLY A 174 13.83 -14.48 -29.15
C GLY A 174 14.49 -13.78 -27.97
N LEU A 175 15.83 -13.80 -27.90
CA LEU A 175 16.58 -13.10 -26.85
C LEU A 175 16.40 -11.58 -26.92
N GLN A 176 16.43 -10.98 -28.13
CA GLN A 176 16.18 -9.55 -28.28
C GLN A 176 14.79 -9.15 -27.77
N THR A 177 13.77 -9.97 -28.07
CA THR A 177 12.40 -9.74 -27.58
C THR A 177 12.34 -9.83 -26.06
N SER A 178 13.02 -10.81 -25.45
CA SER A 178 13.11 -10.95 -24.01
C SER A 178 13.84 -9.78 -23.34
N VAL A 179 14.89 -9.25 -23.95
CA VAL A 179 15.60 -8.04 -23.47
C VAL A 179 14.66 -6.83 -23.48
N SER A 180 13.93 -6.61 -24.59
CA SER A 180 12.94 -5.51 -24.66
C SER A 180 11.86 -5.62 -23.58
N TYR A 181 11.30 -6.83 -23.37
CA TYR A 181 10.31 -7.06 -22.32
C TYR A 181 10.89 -6.82 -20.93
N SER A 182 12.10 -7.32 -20.66
CA SER A 182 12.78 -7.11 -19.38
C SER A 182 13.10 -5.64 -19.13
N ALA A 183 13.43 -4.87 -20.17
CA ALA A 183 13.62 -3.43 -20.10
C ALA A 183 12.32 -2.70 -19.72
N GLU A 184 11.18 -3.09 -20.30
CA GLU A 184 9.86 -2.57 -19.91
C GLU A 184 9.56 -2.89 -18.44
N THR A 185 9.81 -4.12 -17.99
CA THR A 185 9.65 -4.49 -16.57
C THR A 185 10.51 -3.66 -15.61
N VAL A 186 11.76 -3.36 -15.98
CA VAL A 186 12.64 -2.46 -15.20
C VAL A 186 12.06 -1.06 -15.13
N LEU A 187 11.59 -0.52 -16.25
CA LEU A 187 10.98 0.82 -16.31
C LEU A 187 9.69 0.90 -15.49
N ASP A 188 8.86 -0.14 -15.52
CA ASP A 188 7.65 -0.23 -14.72
C ASP A 188 7.98 -0.23 -13.22
N GLY A 189 8.95 -1.04 -12.79
CA GLY A 189 9.41 -1.08 -11.38
C GLY A 189 9.98 0.25 -10.91
N ILE A 190 10.81 0.91 -11.73
CA ILE A 190 11.35 2.25 -11.44
C ILE A 190 10.23 3.30 -11.34
N THR A 191 9.24 3.22 -12.23
CA THR A 191 8.08 4.12 -12.25
C THR A 191 7.24 3.95 -10.99
N GLU A 192 6.98 2.70 -10.59
CA GLU A 192 6.27 2.37 -9.36
C GLU A 192 6.99 2.92 -8.12
N ALA A 193 8.29 2.66 -8.00
CA ALA A 193 9.11 3.18 -6.90
C ALA A 193 9.09 4.72 -6.87
N THR A 194 9.23 5.37 -8.04
CA THR A 194 9.19 6.83 -8.16
C THR A 194 7.82 7.41 -7.77
N ASN A 195 6.73 6.74 -8.15
CA ASN A 195 5.37 7.14 -7.79
C ASN A 195 5.14 7.05 -6.28
N LEU A 196 5.62 5.97 -5.66
CA LEU A 196 5.52 5.81 -4.21
C LEU A 196 6.38 6.86 -3.46
N VAL A 197 7.59 7.16 -3.95
CA VAL A 197 8.40 8.29 -3.43
C VAL A 197 7.62 9.60 -3.49
N ASN A 198 6.96 9.90 -4.61
CA ASN A 198 6.15 11.12 -4.73
C ASN A 198 4.93 11.09 -3.77
N LYS A 199 4.31 9.93 -3.55
CA LYS A 199 3.21 9.75 -2.58
C LYS A 199 3.71 10.05 -1.15
N ILE A 200 4.88 9.55 -0.77
CA ILE A 200 5.49 9.80 0.55
C ILE A 200 5.88 11.28 0.71
N LEU A 201 6.46 11.90 -0.31
CA LEU A 201 6.76 13.34 -0.27
C LEU A 201 5.49 14.16 -0.03
N ARG A 202 4.41 13.83 -0.73
CA ARG A 202 3.10 14.49 -0.56
C ARG A 202 2.49 14.22 0.82
N PHE A 203 2.64 13.01 1.38
CA PHE A 203 2.12 12.64 2.70
C PHE A 203 2.53 13.61 3.81
N SER A 204 3.77 14.11 3.77
CA SER A 204 4.27 15.10 4.74
C SER A 204 3.50 16.42 4.76
N GLN A 205 2.81 16.75 3.67
CA GLN A 205 2.06 17.99 3.48
C GLN A 205 0.55 17.83 3.74
N LEU A 206 0.07 16.59 3.85
CA LEU A 206 -1.36 16.32 4.05
C LEU A 206 -1.79 16.62 5.48
N SER A 207 -3.05 16.98 5.69
CA SER A 207 -3.63 16.92 7.04
C SER A 207 -3.90 15.46 7.45
N ASP A 208 -4.06 15.20 8.75
CA ASP A 208 -4.48 13.86 9.24
C ASP A 208 -5.79 13.41 8.55
N LEU A 209 -6.71 14.35 8.31
CA LEU A 209 -7.95 14.08 7.58
C LEU A 209 -7.70 13.72 6.12
N ASP A 210 -6.82 14.45 5.44
CA ASP A 210 -6.51 14.17 4.03
C ASP A 210 -5.90 12.79 3.85
N ILE A 211 -5.04 12.35 4.79
CA ILE A 211 -4.46 11.00 4.80
C ILE A 211 -5.58 9.96 4.86
N LEU A 212 -6.47 10.08 5.85
CA LEU A 212 -7.60 9.16 6.03
C LEU A 212 -8.52 9.16 4.80
N GLN A 213 -8.84 10.33 4.25
CA GLN A 213 -9.75 10.44 3.12
C GLN A 213 -9.17 9.91 1.81
N GLU A 214 -7.88 10.05 1.57
CA GLU A 214 -7.22 9.44 0.41
C GLU A 214 -7.20 7.92 0.54
N GLN A 215 -6.91 7.41 1.74
CA GLN A 215 -6.94 5.98 2.00
C GLN A 215 -8.35 5.39 1.83
N TRP A 216 -9.38 6.01 2.42
CA TRP A 216 -10.76 5.56 2.26
C TRP A 216 -11.22 5.60 0.79
N GLN A 217 -10.76 6.59 0.02
CA GLN A 217 -11.05 6.67 -1.41
C GLN A 217 -10.40 5.51 -2.18
N GLU A 218 -9.12 5.25 -1.93
CA GLU A 218 -8.40 4.12 -2.52
C GLU A 218 -9.08 2.78 -2.19
N LYS A 219 -9.52 2.59 -0.94
CA LYS A 219 -10.23 1.36 -0.55
C LYS A 219 -11.65 1.28 -1.12
N ALA A 220 -12.34 2.39 -1.30
CA ALA A 220 -13.63 2.38 -1.99
C ALA A 220 -13.49 1.91 -3.45
N GLU A 221 -12.41 2.31 -4.13
CA GLU A 221 -12.06 1.89 -5.49
C GLU A 221 -11.63 0.42 -5.56
N SER A 222 -10.82 -0.06 -4.60
CA SER A 222 -10.47 -1.50 -4.48
C SER A 222 -11.72 -2.39 -4.31
N LEU A 223 -12.66 -1.95 -3.46
CA LEU A 223 -13.93 -2.64 -3.25
C LEU A 223 -14.79 -2.69 -4.53
N ASP A 224 -14.66 -1.74 -5.46
CA ASP A 224 -15.34 -1.82 -6.75
C ASP A 224 -14.82 -3.00 -7.60
N GLY A 225 -13.52 -3.26 -7.59
CA GLY A 225 -12.93 -4.45 -8.24
C GLY A 225 -13.38 -5.75 -7.59
N ILE A 226 -13.48 -5.79 -6.25
CA ILE A 226 -14.03 -6.96 -5.54
C ILE A 226 -15.50 -7.20 -5.93
N LEU A 227 -16.31 -6.13 -6.00
CA LEU A 227 -17.71 -6.23 -6.41
C LEU A 227 -17.86 -6.72 -7.84
N GLU A 228 -16.99 -6.28 -8.75
CA GLU A 228 -16.95 -6.77 -10.13
C GLU A 228 -16.70 -8.29 -10.14
N GLY A 229 -15.64 -8.78 -9.50
CA GLY A 229 -15.32 -10.21 -9.44
C GLY A 229 -16.43 -11.08 -8.83
N LEU A 230 -17.06 -10.63 -7.74
CA LEU A 230 -18.20 -11.34 -7.14
C LEU A 230 -19.45 -11.33 -8.07
N THR A 231 -19.66 -10.24 -8.80
CA THR A 231 -20.78 -10.10 -9.74
C THR A 231 -20.57 -10.97 -10.99
N GLU A 232 -19.37 -10.98 -11.54
CA GLU A 232 -18.97 -11.86 -12.65
C GLU A 232 -19.16 -13.32 -12.29
N LEU A 233 -18.71 -13.72 -11.10
CA LEU A 233 -18.93 -15.08 -10.58
C LEU A 233 -20.42 -15.43 -10.57
N THR A 234 -21.25 -14.54 -10.04
CA THR A 234 -22.70 -14.74 -9.98
C THR A 234 -23.34 -14.83 -11.37
N ASN A 235 -22.89 -14.01 -12.33
CA ASN A 235 -23.40 -13.99 -13.70
C ASN A 235 -22.95 -15.21 -14.51
N SER A 236 -21.71 -15.68 -14.32
CA SER A 236 -21.17 -16.86 -14.99
C SER A 236 -22.02 -18.11 -14.72
N ALA A 237 -22.58 -18.21 -13.51
CA ALA A 237 -23.45 -19.29 -13.09
C ALA A 237 -24.82 -19.28 -13.77
N ILE A 238 -25.34 -18.10 -14.14
CA ILE A 238 -26.62 -17.94 -14.86
C ILE A 238 -26.50 -18.43 -16.30
N GLY A 239 -25.33 -18.25 -16.92
CA GLY A 239 -25.05 -18.67 -18.30
C GLY A 239 -24.78 -20.17 -18.48
N HIS A 240 -24.74 -20.95 -17.41
CA HIS A 240 -24.45 -22.38 -17.49
C HIS A 240 -25.61 -23.19 -18.08
N ARG A 241 -25.34 -23.87 -19.20
CA ARG A 241 -26.28 -24.81 -19.85
C ARG A 241 -26.51 -26.09 -19.05
N ARG A 242 -25.64 -26.40 -18.08
CA ARG A 242 -25.74 -27.59 -17.20
C ARG A 242 -26.13 -27.17 -15.78
N PRO A 243 -26.90 -28.00 -15.05
CA PRO A 243 -27.25 -27.73 -13.67
C PRO A 243 -25.98 -27.58 -12.81
N LEU A 244 -25.95 -26.55 -11.98
CA LEU A 244 -24.89 -26.35 -11.00
C LEU A 244 -24.92 -27.44 -9.92
N SER A 245 -23.72 -27.85 -9.47
CA SER A 245 -23.55 -28.73 -8.30
C SER A 245 -24.15 -28.08 -7.05
N ALA A 246 -24.44 -28.89 -6.03
CA ALA A 246 -24.90 -28.37 -4.73
C ALA A 246 -23.84 -27.44 -4.09
N VAL A 247 -22.55 -27.77 -4.28
CA VAL A 247 -21.41 -26.99 -3.82
C VAL A 247 -21.42 -25.59 -4.44
N ARG A 248 -21.48 -25.48 -5.77
CA ARG A 248 -21.53 -24.18 -6.46
C ARG A 248 -22.77 -23.37 -6.09
N LYS A 249 -23.92 -24.01 -5.92
CA LYS A 249 -25.14 -23.32 -5.44
C LYS A 249 -24.96 -22.72 -4.04
N SER A 250 -24.34 -23.46 -3.13
CA SER A 250 -24.02 -22.96 -1.78
C SER A 250 -23.09 -21.75 -1.86
N MET A 251 -22.02 -21.84 -2.65
CA MET A 251 -21.05 -20.74 -2.83
C MET A 251 -21.69 -19.48 -3.41
N LEU A 252 -22.62 -19.62 -4.36
CA LEU A 252 -23.33 -18.47 -4.93
C LEU A 252 -24.24 -17.78 -3.92
N ASN A 253 -24.83 -18.53 -2.98
CA ASN A 253 -25.60 -17.93 -1.90
C ASN A 253 -24.69 -17.12 -0.96
N GLU A 254 -23.51 -17.65 -0.62
CA GLU A 254 -22.49 -16.92 0.16
C GLU A 254 -22.00 -15.66 -0.58
N THR A 255 -21.72 -15.79 -1.88
CA THR A 255 -21.28 -14.67 -2.75
C THR A 255 -22.27 -13.50 -2.71
N ARG A 256 -23.57 -13.77 -2.67
CA ARG A 256 -24.61 -12.72 -2.60
C ARG A 256 -24.59 -11.98 -1.27
N LEU A 257 -24.25 -12.66 -0.18
CA LEU A 257 -24.07 -12.04 1.14
C LEU A 257 -22.79 -11.21 1.16
N ASP A 258 -21.69 -11.74 0.59
CA ASP A 258 -20.42 -11.02 0.43
C ASP A 258 -20.64 -9.71 -0.35
N ILE A 259 -21.37 -9.74 -1.47
CA ILE A 259 -21.72 -8.52 -2.25
C ILE A 259 -22.41 -7.47 -1.37
N THR A 260 -23.29 -7.91 -0.46
CA THR A 260 -24.01 -6.98 0.42
C THR A 260 -23.06 -6.31 1.42
N LEU A 261 -22.17 -7.10 2.05
CA LEU A 261 -21.18 -6.57 2.99
C LEU A 261 -20.19 -5.61 2.30
N VAL A 262 -19.66 -6.01 1.14
CA VAL A 262 -18.71 -5.18 0.37
C VAL A 262 -19.38 -3.87 -0.05
N LYS A 263 -20.65 -3.88 -0.47
CA LYS A 263 -21.41 -2.65 -0.77
C LYS A 263 -21.57 -1.74 0.43
N LEU A 264 -21.82 -2.31 1.62
CA LEU A 264 -21.94 -1.51 2.85
C LEU A 264 -20.61 -0.84 3.18
N LEU A 265 -19.49 -1.57 3.17
CA LEU A 265 -18.15 -1.00 3.39
C LEU A 265 -17.83 0.10 2.37
N ARG A 266 -18.07 -0.17 1.09
CA ARG A 266 -17.88 0.82 0.02
C ARG A 266 -18.70 2.08 0.28
N THR A 267 -19.96 1.94 0.67
CA THR A 267 -20.83 3.09 0.97
C THR A 267 -20.31 3.88 2.18
N LEU A 268 -19.75 3.19 3.19
CA LEU A 268 -19.12 3.86 4.32
C LEU A 268 -17.90 4.67 3.89
N TYR A 269 -16.96 4.03 3.20
CA TYR A 269 -15.72 4.68 2.77
C TYR A 269 -16.03 5.85 1.82
N ASP A 270 -16.86 5.62 0.80
CA ASP A 270 -17.31 6.66 -0.14
C ASP A 270 -17.95 7.87 0.55
N LYS A 271 -18.68 7.64 1.66
CA LYS A 271 -19.34 8.70 2.43
C LYS A 271 -18.35 9.57 3.20
N VAL A 272 -17.26 9.00 3.72
CA VAL A 272 -16.27 9.71 4.55
C VAL A 272 -15.05 10.22 3.78
N SER A 273 -14.80 9.71 2.57
CA SER A 273 -13.76 10.16 1.64
C SER A 273 -13.93 11.62 1.17
N LYS A 274 -12.94 12.13 0.41
CA LYS A 274 -12.93 13.52 -0.08
C LYS A 274 -14.25 13.86 -0.78
N PRO A 275 -14.87 15.01 -0.42
CA PRO A 275 -16.16 15.36 -0.98
C PRO A 275 -16.02 15.73 -2.46
N THR A 276 -16.86 15.14 -3.32
CA THR A 276 -17.20 15.77 -4.60
C THR A 276 -18.12 16.97 -4.32
N ILE A 277 -18.38 17.83 -5.31
CA ILE A 277 -19.25 19.02 -5.18
C ILE A 277 -20.62 18.71 -4.51
N LYS A 278 -21.08 17.44 -4.57
CA LYS A 278 -22.37 16.98 -4.02
C LYS A 278 -22.26 16.26 -2.67
N LYS A 279 -21.06 16.01 -2.15
CA LYS A 279 -20.84 15.25 -0.90
C LYS A 279 -20.64 16.18 0.29
N LEU A 280 -20.96 15.65 1.47
CA LEU A 280 -20.79 16.32 2.76
C LEU A 280 -19.29 16.52 3.03
N ALA A 281 -18.87 17.74 3.32
CA ALA A 281 -17.51 18.02 3.73
C ALA A 281 -17.32 17.73 5.22
N PHE A 282 -16.09 17.41 5.62
CA PHE A 282 -15.76 17.12 7.01
C PHE A 282 -14.58 17.96 7.48
N LYS A 283 -14.55 18.19 8.79
CA LYS A 283 -13.36 18.60 9.53
C LYS A 283 -13.06 17.52 10.56
N LEU A 284 -11.78 17.29 10.83
CA LEU A 284 -11.34 16.43 11.90
C LEU A 284 -11.25 17.22 13.20
N ASP A 285 -11.73 16.62 14.29
CA ASP A 285 -11.57 17.16 15.63
C ASP A 285 -10.08 17.35 15.94
N PRO A 286 -9.63 18.55 16.37
CA PRO A 286 -8.23 18.78 16.70
C PRO A 286 -7.70 17.86 17.81
N ASP A 287 -8.58 17.36 18.68
CA ASP A 287 -8.19 16.51 19.81
C ASP A 287 -8.14 15.01 19.45
N VAL A 288 -8.16 14.64 18.17
CA VAL A 288 -8.02 13.23 17.77
C VAL A 288 -6.63 12.69 18.11
N ASP A 289 -6.59 11.59 18.88
CA ASP A 289 -5.37 10.87 19.24
C ASP A 289 -4.88 9.93 18.14
N SER A 290 -3.60 9.55 18.22
CA SER A 290 -2.98 8.61 17.29
C SER A 290 -3.61 7.22 17.25
N GLU A 291 -4.19 6.73 18.35
CA GLU A 291 -4.82 5.40 18.37
C GLU A 291 -6.08 5.39 17.51
N SER A 292 -6.91 6.43 17.65
CA SER A 292 -8.12 6.67 16.88
C SER A 292 -7.81 6.88 15.40
N LEU A 293 -6.76 7.65 15.09
CA LEU A 293 -6.26 7.79 13.71
C LEU A 293 -5.80 6.46 13.14
N SER A 294 -5.02 5.68 13.90
CA SER A 294 -4.56 4.35 13.47
C SER A 294 -5.72 3.40 13.22
N ILE A 295 -6.73 3.35 14.10
CA ILE A 295 -7.91 2.51 13.89
C ILE A 295 -8.66 2.92 12.61
N MET A 296 -8.87 4.22 12.41
CA MET A 296 -9.55 4.76 11.23
C MET A 296 -8.78 4.50 9.93
N HIS A 297 -7.46 4.36 10.02
CA HIS A 297 -6.59 4.04 8.89
C HIS A 297 -6.48 2.52 8.65
N THR A 298 -5.99 1.76 9.61
CA THR A 298 -5.61 0.35 9.42
C THR A 298 -6.82 -0.59 9.25
N ALA A 299 -7.99 -0.24 9.81
CA ALA A 299 -9.18 -1.10 9.69
C ALA A 299 -9.66 -1.26 8.22
N PRO A 300 -9.81 -0.17 7.42
CA PRO A 300 -10.09 -0.26 5.99
C PRO A 300 -9.11 -1.14 5.21
N GLU A 301 -7.81 -0.90 5.38
CA GLU A 301 -6.75 -1.60 4.66
C GLU A 301 -6.74 -3.11 4.95
N THR A 302 -6.73 -3.48 6.23
CA THR A 302 -6.72 -4.90 6.61
C THR A 302 -8.02 -5.62 6.26
N THR A 303 -9.14 -4.90 6.20
CA THR A 303 -10.43 -5.44 5.74
C THR A 303 -10.41 -5.71 4.24
N ASP A 304 -9.90 -4.77 3.45
CA ASP A 304 -9.78 -4.90 2.01
C ASP A 304 -8.89 -6.09 1.61
N GLY A 305 -7.70 -6.21 2.19
CA GLY A 305 -6.81 -7.36 1.96
C GLY A 305 -7.45 -8.71 2.34
N SER A 306 -8.25 -8.74 3.42
CA SER A 306 -8.98 -9.96 3.81
C SER A 306 -10.06 -10.34 2.81
N LEU A 307 -10.71 -9.35 2.19
CA LEU A 307 -11.75 -9.55 1.17
C LEU A 307 -11.15 -10.00 -0.17
N LEU A 308 -10.01 -9.44 -0.59
CA LEU A 308 -9.29 -9.86 -1.79
C LEU A 308 -8.86 -11.33 -1.70
N ILE A 309 -8.27 -11.72 -0.57
CA ILE A 309 -7.89 -13.12 -0.32
C ILE A 309 -9.12 -14.03 -0.38
N HIS A 310 -10.23 -13.62 0.25
CA HIS A 310 -11.48 -14.38 0.22
C HIS A 310 -12.04 -14.53 -1.21
N LEU A 311 -12.05 -13.45 -2.01
CA LEU A 311 -12.48 -13.50 -3.41
C LEU A 311 -11.61 -14.48 -4.21
N HIS A 312 -10.29 -14.44 -4.05
CA HIS A 312 -9.38 -15.35 -4.74
C HIS A 312 -9.70 -16.83 -4.43
N PHE A 313 -9.84 -17.18 -3.14
CA PHE A 313 -10.22 -18.53 -2.74
C PHE A 313 -11.59 -18.95 -3.28
N LEU A 314 -12.56 -18.02 -3.25
CA LEU A 314 -13.91 -18.27 -3.75
C LEU A 314 -13.90 -18.61 -5.25
N LEU A 315 -13.14 -17.84 -6.06
CA LEU A 315 -13.01 -18.05 -7.50
C LEU A 315 -12.35 -19.40 -7.82
N GLU A 316 -11.24 -19.73 -7.15
CA GLU A 316 -10.54 -21.00 -7.34
C GLU A 316 -11.39 -22.20 -6.93
N ASN A 317 -12.05 -22.15 -5.78
CA ASN A 317 -12.94 -23.21 -5.31
C ASN A 317 -14.14 -23.40 -6.26
N PHE A 318 -14.70 -22.31 -6.78
CA PHE A 318 -15.84 -22.39 -7.70
C PHE A 318 -15.44 -23.04 -9.03
N LYS A 319 -14.27 -22.65 -9.57
CA LYS A 319 -13.68 -23.22 -10.78
C LYS A 319 -13.47 -24.72 -10.63
N ASN A 320 -12.91 -25.14 -9.49
CA ASN A 320 -12.56 -26.54 -9.22
C ASN A 320 -13.73 -27.41 -8.70
N ASP A 321 -14.93 -26.82 -8.55
CA ASP A 321 -16.11 -27.47 -7.92
C ASP A 321 -15.80 -28.06 -6.53
N GLN A 322 -14.89 -27.38 -5.82
CA GLN A 322 -14.47 -27.75 -4.48
C GLN A 322 -15.35 -27.02 -3.47
N SER A 323 -15.66 -27.72 -2.38
CA SER A 323 -16.34 -27.09 -1.26
C SER A 323 -15.51 -25.90 -0.82
N ASN A 324 -16.15 -24.74 -0.68
CA ASN A 324 -15.54 -23.59 -0.06
C ASN A 324 -15.13 -23.86 1.40
N GLY A 325 -15.55 -25.01 1.96
CA GLY A 325 -15.26 -25.46 3.31
C GLY A 325 -15.89 -24.50 4.32
N GLU A 326 -16.73 -25.01 5.21
CA GLU A 326 -16.99 -24.25 6.43
C GLU A 326 -15.78 -24.43 7.38
N THR A 327 -14.62 -23.91 6.98
CA THR A 327 -13.42 -23.96 7.79
C THR A 327 -13.54 -22.96 8.94
N ALA A 328 -12.93 -23.28 10.08
CA ALA A 328 -12.81 -22.35 11.20
C ALA A 328 -12.24 -21.01 10.73
N ASP A 329 -11.30 -21.04 9.80
CA ASP A 329 -10.63 -19.87 9.22
C ASP A 329 -11.59 -18.89 8.55
N ARG A 330 -12.64 -19.39 7.89
CA ARG A 330 -13.65 -18.55 7.23
C ARG A 330 -14.55 -17.82 8.23
N LYS A 331 -14.97 -18.50 9.30
CA LYS A 331 -15.73 -17.88 10.41
C LYS A 331 -14.87 -16.86 11.14
N ILE A 332 -13.58 -17.16 11.32
CA ILE A 332 -12.59 -16.24 11.90
C ILE A 332 -12.38 -15.02 11.01
N SER A 333 -12.28 -15.18 9.69
CA SER A 333 -12.10 -14.06 8.76
C SER A 333 -13.29 -13.08 8.83
N LYS A 334 -14.52 -13.60 8.82
CA LYS A 334 -15.73 -12.77 8.93
C LYS A 334 -15.85 -12.02 10.24
N SER A 335 -15.59 -12.70 11.37
CA SER A 335 -15.63 -12.05 12.67
C SER A 335 -14.55 -10.96 12.78
N ARG A 336 -13.37 -11.17 12.17
CA ARG A 336 -12.33 -10.15 12.06
C ARG A 336 -12.78 -8.95 11.22
N ILE A 337 -13.40 -9.18 10.05
CA ILE A 337 -13.94 -8.11 9.20
C ILE A 337 -15.01 -7.30 9.95
N SER A 338 -15.98 -7.97 10.60
CA SER A 338 -17.02 -7.28 11.37
C SER A 338 -16.44 -6.46 12.50
N ARG A 339 -15.50 -7.02 13.27
CA ARG A 339 -14.85 -6.32 14.38
C ARG A 339 -14.09 -5.07 13.91
N ARG A 340 -13.41 -5.14 12.77
CA ARG A 340 -12.68 -3.98 12.19
C ARG A 340 -13.64 -2.91 11.69
N ALA A 341 -14.69 -3.30 10.98
CA ALA A 341 -15.73 -2.38 10.53
C ALA A 341 -16.39 -1.68 11.72
N GLU A 342 -16.65 -2.39 12.81
CA GLU A 342 -17.23 -1.81 14.03
C GLU A 342 -16.26 -0.92 14.79
N SER A 343 -14.97 -1.30 14.89
CA SER A 343 -13.98 -0.52 15.64
C SER A 343 -13.77 0.88 15.07
N MET A 344 -13.92 1.06 13.75
CA MET A 344 -13.78 2.37 13.11
C MET A 344 -15.01 3.27 13.24
N LEU A 345 -16.22 2.73 13.49
CA LEU A 345 -17.44 3.54 13.55
C LEU A 345 -17.42 4.54 14.71
N LEU A 346 -16.87 4.13 15.86
CA LEU A 346 -16.82 4.98 17.03
C LEU A 346 -15.89 6.19 16.82
N PRO A 347 -14.61 6.01 16.43
CA PRO A 347 -13.73 7.13 16.08
C PRO A 347 -14.32 8.04 14.98
N ILE A 348 -14.93 7.48 13.94
CA ILE A 348 -15.58 8.28 12.89
C ILE A 348 -16.72 9.12 13.45
N GLY A 349 -17.59 8.54 14.28
CA GLY A 349 -18.74 9.25 14.86
C GLY A 349 -18.36 10.29 15.92
N LEU A 350 -17.20 10.13 16.56
CA LEU A 350 -16.67 11.04 17.58
C LEU A 350 -15.89 12.21 16.96
N TYR A 351 -14.94 11.90 16.07
CA TYR A 351 -13.93 12.86 15.64
C TYR A 351 -14.18 13.46 14.24
N LEU A 352 -15.06 12.86 13.43
CA LEU A 352 -15.39 13.41 12.12
C LEU A 352 -16.58 14.38 12.23
N ILE A 353 -16.30 15.67 12.08
CA ILE A 353 -17.27 16.75 12.23
C ILE A 353 -17.80 17.15 10.85
N PRO A 354 -19.06 16.83 10.50
CA PRO A 354 -19.64 17.22 9.22
C PRO A 354 -19.90 18.73 9.15
N LEU A 355 -19.53 19.32 8.03
CA LEU A 355 -19.74 20.73 7.72
C LEU A 355 -21.05 20.93 6.95
N PRO A 356 -21.72 22.08 7.09
CA PRO A 356 -22.94 22.37 6.32
C PRO A 356 -22.66 22.31 4.82
N SER A 357 -23.56 21.69 4.05
CA SER A 357 -23.52 21.81 2.59
C SER A 357 -23.95 23.23 2.19
N SER A 358 -23.46 23.73 1.06
CA SER A 358 -23.91 25.03 0.53
C SER A 358 -25.37 25.01 0.04
N VAL A 359 -26.04 23.86 0.07
CA VAL A 359 -27.32 23.62 -0.60
C VAL A 359 -28.47 23.40 0.39
N ASP A 360 -28.21 22.95 1.62
CA ASP A 360 -29.26 22.65 2.61
C ASP A 360 -29.00 23.33 3.97
N HIS A 361 -29.82 24.33 4.30
CA HIS A 361 -29.75 25.09 5.57
C HIS A 361 -30.74 24.60 6.63
N HIS A 362 -31.50 23.53 6.37
CA HIS A 362 -32.69 23.18 7.17
C HIS A 362 -32.50 22.02 8.16
N SER A 363 -31.39 21.27 8.11
CA SER A 363 -31.09 20.18 9.04
C SER A 363 -29.69 20.32 9.66
N SER A 364 -29.47 19.70 10.83
CA SER A 364 -28.16 19.69 11.49
C SER A 364 -27.28 18.60 10.86
N PRO A 365 -26.20 18.95 10.13
CA PRO A 365 -25.37 17.98 9.43
C PRO A 365 -24.79 16.90 10.37
N ALA A 366 -24.46 17.31 11.60
CA ALA A 366 -23.96 16.41 12.65
C ALA A 366 -25.00 15.38 13.08
N ARG A 367 -26.26 15.80 13.25
CA ARG A 367 -27.34 14.88 13.62
C ARG A 367 -27.64 13.90 12.48
N ASP A 368 -27.66 14.38 11.24
CA ASP A 368 -27.96 13.57 10.07
C ASP A 368 -26.86 12.54 9.81
N PHE A 369 -25.58 12.93 9.95
CA PHE A 369 -24.46 12.02 9.83
C PHE A 369 -24.47 10.93 10.91
N LYS A 370 -24.71 11.28 12.17
CA LYS A 370 -24.82 10.30 13.27
C LYS A 370 -26.01 9.36 13.08
N ALA A 371 -27.16 9.87 12.66
CA ALA A 371 -28.31 9.04 12.35
C ALA A 371 -28.03 8.07 11.19
N TRP A 372 -27.32 8.53 10.17
CA TRP A 372 -26.88 7.70 9.05
C TRP A 372 -25.89 6.61 9.49
N LEU A 373 -24.91 6.92 10.35
CA LEU A 373 -23.98 5.91 10.91
C LEU A 373 -24.71 4.82 11.69
N ILE A 374 -25.68 5.18 12.54
CA ILE A 374 -26.50 4.22 13.29
C ILE A 374 -27.32 3.32 12.35
N MET A 375 -27.90 3.91 11.31
CA MET A 375 -28.62 3.16 10.28
C MET A 375 -27.68 2.20 9.54
N TRP A 376 -26.50 2.66 9.14
CA TRP A 376 -25.48 1.84 8.49
C TRP A 376 -25.07 0.66 9.39
N GLN A 377 -24.83 0.91 10.67
CA GLN A 377 -24.47 -0.14 11.64
C GLN A 377 -25.58 -1.19 11.77
N THR A 378 -26.85 -0.76 11.81
CA THR A 378 -28.01 -1.67 11.84
C THR A 378 -28.07 -2.54 10.59
N LEU A 379 -27.82 -1.98 9.41
CA LEU A 379 -27.74 -2.72 8.14
C LEU A 379 -26.58 -3.71 8.14
N TRP A 380 -25.42 -3.31 8.68
CA TRP A 380 -24.25 -4.16 8.83
C TRP A 380 -24.54 -5.39 9.70
N HIS A 381 -25.09 -5.18 10.91
CA HIS A 381 -25.47 -6.27 11.80
C HIS A 381 -26.53 -7.18 11.19
N THR A 382 -27.49 -6.62 10.46
CA THR A 382 -28.50 -7.42 9.76
C THR A 382 -27.88 -8.28 8.67
N ALA A 383 -26.91 -7.75 7.93
CA ALA A 383 -26.20 -8.50 6.88
C ALA A 383 -25.32 -9.60 7.47
N ILE A 384 -24.56 -9.32 8.52
CA ILE A 384 -23.72 -10.30 9.22
C ILE A 384 -24.56 -11.42 9.85
N ASN A 385 -25.72 -11.13 10.42
CA ASN A 385 -26.60 -12.16 11.02
C ASN A 385 -27.32 -13.05 9.98
N ARG A 386 -27.39 -12.61 8.72
CA ARG A 386 -27.93 -13.41 7.60
C ARG A 386 -26.85 -14.27 6.94
N TYR A 387 -25.59 -14.03 7.29
CA TYR A 387 -24.44 -14.80 6.88
C TYR A 387 -24.34 -16.07 7.70
#